data_AF-A0A5D0CT41-F1
#
_entry.id   AF-A0A5D0CT41-F1
#
_cell.length_a   1.000
_cell.length_b   1.000
_cell.length_c   1.000
_cell.angle_alpha   90.00
_cell.angle_beta   90.00
_cell.angle_gamma   90.00
#
_symmetry.space_group_name_H-M   'P 1'
#
loop_
_entity.id
_entity.type
_entity.pdbx_description
1 polymer ?
#
loop_
_entity_poly.entity_id
_entity_poly.type
_entity_poly.pdbx_seq_one_letter_code
_entity_poly.pdbx_strand_id
1 'polypeptide(L)'
;MAYTRGNLAVKEKTAERGHQSQRYRETTKVVTKRAPLPVKEKLLYLATIMFCVTVMGALLLQNANLYNIKRQIFNLNAEIQTMQVEVKEMSVQKEKLEEKIPEEAAKLGYVLPAENEFHIQVPFGLKASGSAE
;
A
#
# COMPACT_ATOMS: atom_id res chain seq x y z
N MET A 1 -78.95 85.41 28.18
CA MET A 1 -80.02 85.02 27.22
C MET A 1 -79.43 85.03 25.82
N ALA A 2 -79.85 84.05 25.02
CA ALA A 2 -79.72 83.89 23.56
C ALA A 2 -78.30 83.76 22.97
N TYR A 3 -77.80 82.54 22.69
CA TYR A 3 -78.06 81.70 21.49
C TYR A 3 -77.42 82.35 20.23
N THR A 4 -76.60 81.71 19.39
CA THR A 4 -76.66 80.35 18.85
C THR A 4 -75.32 79.99 18.17
N ARG A 5 -74.99 78.70 18.19
CA ARG A 5 -73.89 78.13 17.43
C ARG A 5 -74.14 78.25 15.92
N GLY A 6 -73.17 78.83 15.20
CA GLY A 6 -73.02 78.64 13.76
C GLY A 6 -71.91 77.61 13.52
N ASN A 7 -72.19 76.61 12.68
CA ASN A 7 -71.29 75.50 12.35
C ASN A 7 -69.87 75.96 12.01
N LEU A 8 -68.92 75.62 12.88
CA LEU A 8 -67.49 75.57 12.53
C LEU A 8 -67.16 74.19 11.94
N ALA A 9 -67.96 73.79 10.93
CA ALA A 9 -67.65 72.64 10.09
C ALA A 9 -66.82 73.15 8.91
N VAL A 10 -65.67 72.52 8.68
CA VAL A 10 -64.65 72.86 7.68
C VAL A 10 -63.68 73.95 8.15
N LYS A 11 -62.64 73.53 8.89
CA LYS A 11 -61.34 74.15 8.69
C LYS A 11 -60.93 73.78 7.27
N GLU A 12 -60.81 74.77 6.41
CA GLU A 12 -60.11 74.65 5.12
C GLU A 12 -58.64 74.34 5.43
N LYS A 13 -58.33 73.06 5.67
CA LYS A 13 -56.96 72.59 5.55
C LYS A 13 -56.65 72.63 4.06
N THR A 14 -56.09 73.77 3.65
CA THR A 14 -54.99 73.85 2.70
C THR A 14 -55.01 72.69 1.72
N ALA A 15 -55.83 72.83 0.68
CA ALA A 15 -55.47 72.22 -0.58
C ALA A 15 -54.01 72.62 -0.87
N GLU A 16 -53.24 71.63 -1.33
CA GLU A 16 -51.93 71.83 -1.97
C GLU A 16 -50.70 72.04 -1.06
N ARG A 17 -50.22 70.95 -0.47
CA ARG A 17 -48.84 70.45 -0.70
C ARG A 17 -48.60 69.25 0.20
N GLY A 18 -48.50 68.08 -0.40
CA GLY A 18 -48.11 66.89 0.34
C GLY A 18 -48.89 65.63 0.02
N HIS A 19 -49.60 65.55 -1.11
CA HIS A 19 -49.68 64.26 -1.80
C HIS A 19 -48.28 63.92 -2.36
N GLN A 20 -47.32 63.69 -1.45
CA GLN A 20 -46.26 62.77 -1.75
C GLN A 20 -46.96 61.42 -1.84
N SER A 21 -47.20 60.99 -3.07
CA SER A 21 -47.52 59.60 -3.35
C SER A 21 -46.66 58.74 -2.44
N GLN A 22 -47.30 57.91 -1.60
CA GLN A 22 -46.59 56.82 -0.95
C GLN A 22 -46.07 55.96 -2.09
N ARG A 23 -44.85 56.27 -2.54
CA ARG A 23 -44.13 55.53 -3.55
C ARG A 23 -43.90 54.18 -2.93
N TYR A 24 -44.74 53.22 -3.32
CA TYR A 24 -44.63 51.83 -2.92
C TYR A 24 -43.20 51.38 -3.19
N ARG A 25 -42.44 51.18 -2.11
CA ARG A 25 -41.05 50.80 -2.17
C ARG A 25 -41.04 49.30 -2.01
N GLU A 26 -40.92 48.59 -3.13
CA GLU A 26 -40.76 47.14 -3.13
C GLU A 26 -39.51 46.79 -2.32
N THR A 27 -39.69 46.39 -1.07
CA THR A 27 -38.63 45.84 -0.24
C THR A 27 -38.51 44.37 -0.60
N THR A 28 -37.66 44.07 -1.58
CA THR A 28 -37.30 42.69 -1.90
C THR A 28 -36.58 42.09 -0.71
N LYS A 29 -37.20 41.08 -0.09
CA LYS A 29 -36.64 40.35 1.04
C LYS A 29 -35.43 39.57 0.54
N VAL A 30 -34.22 40.04 0.86
CA VAL A 30 -32.99 39.32 0.51
C VAL A 30 -32.94 38.04 1.32
N VAL A 31 -33.21 36.90 0.66
CA VAL A 31 -33.07 35.58 1.27
C VAL A 31 -31.58 35.27 1.31
N THR A 32 -30.92 35.60 2.42
CA THR A 32 -29.55 35.16 2.67
C THR A 32 -29.54 33.65 2.83
N LYS A 33 -29.10 32.92 1.79
CA LYS A 33 -28.83 31.48 1.92
C LYS A 33 -27.61 31.28 2.81
N ARG A 34 -27.62 30.22 3.62
CA ARG A 34 -26.47 29.87 4.46
C ARG A 34 -25.25 29.65 3.56
N ALA A 35 -24.14 30.31 3.89
CA ALA A 35 -22.90 30.15 3.14
C ALA A 35 -22.47 28.68 3.18
N PRO A 36 -22.17 28.05 2.03
CA PRO A 36 -21.59 26.72 2.03
C PRO A 36 -20.23 26.75 2.73
N LEU A 37 -19.90 25.69 3.47
CA LEU A 37 -18.58 25.54 4.10
C LEU A 37 -17.47 25.76 3.08
N PRO A 38 -16.39 26.47 3.45
CA PRO A 38 -15.30 26.79 2.54
C PRO A 38 -14.71 25.51 1.95
N VAL A 39 -14.48 25.53 0.63
CA VAL A 39 -14.11 24.35 -0.17
C VAL A 39 -12.89 23.60 0.38
N LYS A 40 -11.97 24.33 1.03
CA LYS A 40 -10.75 23.79 1.64
C LYS A 40 -11.04 22.81 2.78
N GLU A 41 -11.98 23.13 3.67
CA GLU A 41 -12.33 22.25 4.79
C GLU A 41 -12.97 20.96 4.29
N LYS A 42 -13.85 21.06 3.28
CA LYS A 42 -14.50 19.90 2.66
C LYS A 42 -13.49 18.94 2.02
N LEU A 43 -12.45 19.47 1.37
CA LEU A 43 -11.38 18.67 0.78
C LEU A 43 -10.52 17.98 1.85
N LEU A 44 -10.23 18.69 2.95
CA LEU A 44 -9.47 18.12 4.07
C LEU A 44 -10.18 16.91 4.68
N TYR A 45 -11.50 16.99 4.89
CA TYR A 45 -12.28 15.85 5.38
C TYR A 45 -12.32 14.67 4.42
N LEU A 46 -12.44 14.92 3.10
CA LEU A 46 -12.40 13.84 2.12
C LEU A 46 -11.02 13.17 2.07
N ALA A 47 -9.94 13.96 2.17
CA ALA A 47 -8.59 13.43 2.22
C ALA A 47 -8.37 12.54 3.45
N THR A 48 -8.86 12.93 4.63
CA THR A 48 -8.73 12.11 5.85
C THR A 48 -9.49 10.79 5.75
N ILE A 49 -10.68 10.79 5.13
CA ILE A 49 -11.45 9.57 4.90
C ILE A 49 -10.69 8.65 3.94
N MET A 50 -10.16 9.20 2.84
CA MET A 50 -9.39 8.44 1.85
C MET A 50 -8.12 7.84 2.47
N PHE A 51 -7.41 8.61 3.30
CA PHE A 51 -6.26 8.15 4.06
C PHE A 51 -6.64 6.99 5.01
N CYS A 52 -7.75 7.11 5.74
CA CYS A 52 -8.21 6.05 6.63
C CYS A 52 -8.52 4.75 5.87
N VAL A 53 -9.26 4.84 4.75
CA VAL A 53 -9.63 3.68 3.94
C VAL A 53 -8.41 3.01 3.30
N THR A 54 -7.45 3.79 2.82
CA THR A 54 -6.22 3.25 2.22
C THR A 54 -5.35 2.52 3.24
N VAL A 55 -5.20 3.07 4.45
CA VAL A 55 -4.51 2.37 5.55
C VAL A 55 -5.22 1.07 5.88
N MET A 56 -6.55 1.08 6.01
CA MET A 56 -7.34 -0.12 6.29
C MET A 56 -7.18 -1.19 5.19
N GLY A 57 -7.20 -0.76 3.91
CA GLY A 57 -7.01 -1.64 2.76
C GLY A 57 -5.59 -2.22 2.68
N ALA A 58 -4.56 -1.43 2.97
CA ALA A 58 -3.17 -1.90 3.00
C ALA A 58 -2.95 -2.99 4.06
N LEU A 59 -3.54 -2.82 5.25
CA LEU A 59 -3.49 -3.84 6.31
C LEU A 59 -4.17 -5.14 5.88
N LEU A 60 -5.31 -5.08 5.19
CA LEU A 60 -5.97 -6.27 4.64
C LEU A 60 -5.09 -7.00 3.62
N LEU A 61 -4.44 -6.27 2.72
CA LEU A 61 -3.55 -6.86 1.71
C LEU A 61 -2.30 -7.49 2.33
N GLN A 62 -1.70 -6.87 3.35
CA GLN A 62 -0.60 -7.50 4.09
C GLN A 62 -1.03 -8.84 4.72
N ASN A 63 -2.21 -8.86 5.33
CA ASN A 63 -2.76 -10.08 5.92
C ASN A 63 -3.02 -11.17 4.86
N ALA A 64 -3.56 -10.81 3.69
CA ALA A 64 -3.79 -11.75 2.60
C ALA A 64 -2.48 -12.30 2.01
N ASN A 65 -1.48 -11.45 1.78
CA ASN A 65 -0.17 -11.86 1.28
C ASN A 65 0.54 -12.83 2.24
N LEU A 66 0.38 -12.62 3.55
CA LEU A 66 0.95 -13.49 4.57
C LEU A 66 0.45 -14.94 4.45
N TYR A 67 -0.83 -15.15 4.08
CA TYR A 67 -1.36 -16.50 3.87
C TYR A 67 -0.72 -17.20 2.68
N ASN A 68 -0.54 -16.48 1.58
CA ASN A 68 0.06 -17.03 0.37
C ASN A 68 1.53 -17.44 0.63
N ILE A 69 2.28 -16.57 1.31
CA ILE A 69 3.68 -16.84 1.70
C ILE A 69 3.78 -18.05 2.63
N LYS A 70 2.90 -18.18 3.63
CA LYS A 70 2.90 -19.35 4.53
C LYS A 70 2.72 -20.67 3.79
N ARG A 71 1.85 -20.69 2.77
CA ARG A 71 1.61 -21.89 1.96
C ARG A 71 2.82 -22.23 1.07
N GLN A 72 3.46 -21.21 0.50
CA GLN A 72 4.69 -21.41 -0.27
C GLN A 72 5.82 -21.97 0.61
N ILE A 73 6.00 -21.42 1.81
CA ILE A 73 7.00 -21.93 2.78
C ILE A 73 6.72 -23.40 3.13
N PHE A 74 5.46 -23.76 3.35
CA PHE A 74 5.11 -25.15 3.64
C PHE A 74 5.48 -26.10 2.49
N ASN A 75 5.13 -25.73 1.25
CA ASN A 75 5.46 -26.53 0.07
C ASN A 75 6.98 -26.64 -0.14
N LEU A 76 7.70 -25.53 0.00
CA LEU A 76 9.17 -25.51 -0.12
C LEU A 76 9.83 -26.37 0.96
N ASN A 77 9.31 -26.36 2.20
CA ASN A 77 9.83 -27.23 3.26
C ASN A 77 9.62 -28.72 2.95
N ALA A 78 8.47 -29.09 2.39
CA ALA A 78 8.22 -30.45 1.96
C ALA A 78 9.18 -30.88 0.84
N GLU A 79 9.42 -30.01 -0.13
CA GLU A 79 10.36 -30.24 -1.23
C GLU A 79 11.82 -30.33 -0.75
N ILE A 80 12.23 -29.49 0.22
CA ILE A 80 13.55 -29.58 0.84
C ILE A 80 13.72 -30.93 1.56
N GLN A 81 12.69 -31.43 2.23
CA GLN A 81 12.76 -32.74 2.88
C GLN A 81 12.94 -33.87 1.88
N THR A 82 12.21 -33.85 0.76
CA THR A 82 12.37 -34.87 -0.29
C THR A 82 13.76 -34.81 -0.90
N MET A 83 14.26 -33.61 -1.24
CA MET A 83 15.62 -33.44 -1.76
C MET A 83 16.69 -33.91 -0.77
N GLN A 84 16.51 -33.68 0.53
CA GLN A 84 17.46 -34.17 1.54
C GLN A 84 17.49 -35.70 1.62
N VAL A 85 16.37 -36.37 1.42
CA VAL A 85 16.31 -37.84 1.35
C VAL A 85 17.06 -38.32 0.12
N GLU A 86 16.79 -37.74 -1.05
CA GLU A 86 17.49 -38.09 -2.31
C GLU A 86 19.00 -37.88 -2.20
N VAL A 87 19.44 -36.77 -1.60
CA VAL A 87 20.86 -36.49 -1.37
C VAL A 87 21.51 -37.55 -0.47
N LYS A 88 20.81 -37.97 0.60
CA LYS A 88 21.30 -39.05 1.48
C LYS A 88 21.37 -40.38 0.75
N GLU A 89 20.39 -40.69 -0.09
CA GLU A 89 20.42 -41.91 -0.90
C GLU A 89 21.59 -41.89 -1.88
N MET A 90 21.82 -40.76 -2.56
CA MET A 90 22.96 -40.59 -3.46
C MET A 90 24.30 -40.67 -2.72
N SER A 91 24.42 -40.12 -1.50
CA SER A 91 25.64 -40.23 -0.72
C SER A 91 25.93 -41.67 -0.32
N VAL A 92 24.91 -42.42 0.10
CA VAL A 92 25.04 -43.86 0.41
C VAL A 92 25.42 -44.65 -0.84
N GLN A 93 24.85 -44.34 -2.00
CA GLN A 93 25.22 -45.00 -3.25
C GLN A 93 26.69 -44.71 -3.62
N LYS A 94 27.16 -43.47 -3.43
CA LYS A 94 28.56 -43.08 -3.64
C LYS A 94 29.49 -43.87 -2.71
N GLU A 95 29.20 -43.93 -1.42
CA GLU A 95 30.00 -44.71 -0.46
C GLU A 95 30.06 -46.19 -0.84
N LYS A 96 28.92 -46.81 -1.17
CA LYS A 96 28.87 -48.20 -1.63
C LYS A 96 29.67 -48.43 -2.92
N LEU A 97 29.72 -47.45 -3.80
CA LEU A 97 30.49 -47.55 -5.03
C LEU A 97 31.98 -47.38 -4.75
N GLU A 98 32.36 -46.45 -3.87
CA GLU A 98 33.73 -46.27 -3.39
C GLU A 98 34.28 -47.51 -2.70
N GLU A 99 33.47 -48.22 -1.91
CA GLU A 99 33.83 -49.52 -1.31
C GLU A 99 34.07 -50.61 -2.35
N LYS A 100 33.39 -50.57 -3.50
CA LYS A 100 33.55 -51.56 -4.58
C LYS A 100 34.75 -51.32 -5.48
N ILE A 101 35.21 -50.07 -5.59
CA ILE A 101 36.39 -49.70 -6.38
C ILE A 101 37.63 -50.54 -6.01
N PRO A 102 38.05 -50.68 -4.74
CA PRO A 102 39.22 -51.49 -4.39
C PRO A 102 39.04 -52.98 -4.70
N GLU A 103 37.82 -53.52 -4.55
CA GLU A 103 37.53 -54.92 -4.88
C GLU A 103 37.61 -55.20 -6.39
N GLU A 104 37.08 -54.30 -7.22
CA GLU A 104 37.16 -54.41 -8.68
C GLU A 104 38.58 -54.12 -9.18
N ALA A 105 39.27 -53.15 -8.59
CA ALA A 105 40.67 -52.86 -8.89
C ALA A 105 41.59 -54.07 -8.60
N ALA A 106 41.36 -54.77 -7.48
CA ALA A 106 42.09 -55.99 -7.13
C ALA A 106 41.82 -57.13 -8.12
N LYS A 107 40.57 -57.29 -8.59
CA LYS A 107 40.21 -58.29 -9.63
C LYS A 107 40.87 -57.99 -10.97
N LEU A 108 41.09 -56.72 -11.29
CA LEU A 108 41.76 -56.26 -12.52
C LEU A 108 43.30 -56.24 -12.39
N GLY A 109 43.84 -56.64 -11.24
CA GLY A 109 45.30 -56.74 -11.02
C GLY A 109 45.98 -55.42 -10.64
N TYR A 110 45.22 -54.39 -10.30
CA TYR A 110 45.77 -53.13 -9.79
C TYR A 110 46.04 -53.24 -8.28
N VAL A 111 47.22 -52.80 -7.84
CA VAL A 111 47.67 -52.85 -6.44
C VAL A 111 47.64 -51.43 -5.86
N LEU A 112 47.12 -51.26 -4.65
CA LEU A 112 47.23 -49.96 -3.96
C LEU A 112 48.72 -49.62 -3.76
N PRO A 113 49.19 -48.45 -4.22
CA PRO A 113 50.56 -48.02 -3.94
C PRO A 113 50.75 -47.84 -2.44
N ALA A 114 51.79 -48.46 -1.89
CA ALA A 114 52.18 -48.29 -0.49
C ALA A 114 52.44 -46.80 -0.23
N GLU A 115 51.99 -46.36 0.94
CA GLU A 115 52.01 -44.98 1.41
C GLU A 115 53.40 -44.35 1.18
N ASN A 116 53.44 -43.25 0.40
CA ASN A 116 54.54 -42.28 0.25
C ASN A 116 55.47 -42.32 -1.00
N GLU A 117 54.98 -42.46 -2.25
CA GLU A 117 55.88 -42.11 -3.38
C GLU A 117 55.31 -41.61 -4.72
N PHE A 118 54.08 -41.07 -4.80
CA PHE A 118 53.67 -40.38 -6.03
C PHE A 118 52.91 -39.08 -5.75
N HIS A 119 53.66 -38.01 -5.52
CA HIS A 119 53.14 -36.64 -5.66
C HIS A 119 53.11 -36.26 -7.14
N ILE A 120 51.98 -36.49 -7.81
CA ILE A 120 51.73 -35.87 -9.10
C ILE A 120 51.33 -34.42 -8.84
N GLN A 121 52.26 -33.48 -9.00
CA GLN A 121 51.94 -32.06 -9.05
C GLN A 121 51.20 -31.78 -10.35
N VAL A 122 49.88 -31.60 -10.25
CA VAL A 122 49.08 -31.04 -11.33
C VAL A 122 49.36 -29.52 -11.35
N PRO A 123 49.91 -28.95 -12.43
CA PRO A 123 50.07 -27.51 -12.52
C PRO A 123 48.67 -26.89 -12.62
N PHE A 124 48.30 -26.10 -11.61
CA PHE A 124 47.11 -25.25 -11.65
C PHE A 124 47.34 -24.14 -12.69
N GLY A 125 47.03 -24.45 -13.94
CA GLY A 125 47.12 -23.53 -15.06
C GLY A 125 46.08 -22.42 -14.95
N LEU A 126 46.60 -21.19 -14.86
CA LEU A 126 45.94 -19.89 -15.07
C LEU A 126 44.81 -19.51 -14.11
N LYS A 127 45.23 -18.97 -12.96
CA LYS A 127 44.50 -17.89 -12.29
C LYS A 127 44.46 -16.69 -13.24
N ALA A 128 43.28 -16.38 -13.77
CA ALA A 128 43.01 -15.17 -14.52
C ALA A 128 43.44 -13.94 -13.68
N SER A 129 44.51 -13.28 -14.12
CA SER A 129 44.97 -12.01 -13.59
C SER A 129 44.02 -10.90 -14.06
N GLY A 130 42.99 -10.63 -13.27
CA GLY A 130 42.35 -9.33 -13.23
C GLY A 130 42.71 -8.65 -11.92
N SER A 131 43.59 -7.65 -11.95
CA SER A 131 43.31 -6.27 -11.52
C SER A 131 44.60 -5.46 -11.31
N ALA A 132 44.55 -4.21 -11.79
CA ALA A 132 45.29 -3.03 -11.34
C ALA A 132 46.76 -2.87 -11.76
N GLU A 133 46.98 -2.11 -12.84
CA GLU A 133 47.57 -0.76 -12.75
C GLU A 133 46.95 0.15 -13.82
#